data_AF-A0A2R7NK14-F1
#
_entry.id   AF-A0A2R7NK14-F1
#
_cell.length_a   1.000
_cell.length_b   1.000
_cell.length_c   1.000
_cell.angle_alpha   90.00
_cell.angle_beta   90.00
_cell.angle_gamma   90.00
#
_symmetry.space_group_name_H-M   'P 1'
#
loop_
_entity.id
_entity.type
_entity.pdbx_description
1 polymer ?
#
loop_
_entity_poly.entity_id
_entity_poly.type
_entity_poly.pdbx_seq_one_letter_code
_entity_poly.pdbx_strand_id
1 'polypeptide(L)'
;MKYNDIEKLNFYLLRTPLLPQKNIDQWEEDINTESFRNTIYLSSPDLYEQLINWDEKKLSKEKADKIKKSLLKYWLRTHFRTIPFGTNAGISMGEWSDSTHITLNKEQDTIYARLDMQLLHDITVKLEENMQVRKVCKFYTNNTIYSTKNKYRYIEPTIKDSGLKYEIISTEKNKYLNSIIKACQDGLKLSAIIEILVNQDISYEDSFDYINELIDSKILVSELSPKVTDKNFQNFIYQFLKELKIPADEENKEDAELI
;
A
#
# COMPACT_ATOMS: atom_id res chain seq x y z
N MET A 1 -39.18 17.45 2.30
CA MET A 1 -38.53 16.19 1.89
C MET A 1 -38.82 15.16 2.97
N LYS A 2 -39.70 14.18 2.71
CA LYS A 2 -39.94 13.09 3.67
C LYS A 2 -38.70 12.18 3.63
N TYR A 3 -37.85 12.25 4.66
CA TYR A 3 -36.96 11.13 4.97
C TYR A 3 -37.84 9.98 5.43
N ASN A 4 -37.80 8.80 4.77
CA ASN A 4 -37.98 7.47 5.38
C ASN A 4 -38.17 6.32 4.37
N ASP A 5 -37.29 6.18 3.37
CA ASP A 5 -37.12 4.88 2.72
C ASP A 5 -35.72 4.37 3.06
N ILE A 6 -35.57 3.82 4.27
CA ILE A 6 -34.38 3.06 4.64
C ILE A 6 -34.56 1.67 4.06
N GLU A 7 -33.98 1.42 2.90
CA GLU A 7 -33.91 0.09 2.32
C GLU A 7 -32.76 -0.69 2.96
N LYS A 8 -33.05 -1.93 3.39
CA LYS A 8 -31.99 -2.84 3.84
C LYS A 8 -31.16 -3.30 2.64
N LEU A 9 -29.85 -3.39 2.82
CA LEU A 9 -29.01 -4.14 1.89
C LEU A 9 -29.44 -5.61 1.90
N ASN A 10 -29.29 -6.31 0.78
CA ASN A 10 -29.61 -7.74 0.70
C ASN A 10 -28.66 -8.63 1.50
N PHE A 11 -27.56 -8.06 2.03
CA PHE A 11 -26.55 -8.74 2.81
C PHE A 11 -26.18 -7.96 4.08
N TYR A 12 -25.49 -8.62 4.99
CA TYR A 12 -24.79 -8.00 6.12
C TYR A 12 -23.36 -8.52 6.22
N LEU A 13 -22.50 -7.73 6.88
CA LEU A 13 -21.15 -8.17 7.24
C LEU A 13 -21.15 -8.63 8.69
N LEU A 14 -20.80 -9.90 8.90
CA LEU A 14 -20.59 -10.48 10.22
C LEU A 14 -19.11 -10.43 10.56
N ARG A 15 -18.76 -9.90 11.73
CA ARG A 15 -17.39 -9.92 12.23
C ARG A 15 -17.31 -10.82 13.45
N THR A 16 -16.37 -11.76 13.43
CA THR A 16 -16.22 -12.78 14.47
C THR A 16 -14.78 -12.81 14.96
N PRO A 17 -14.54 -13.13 16.25
CA PRO A 17 -13.17 -13.42 16.70
C PRO A 17 -12.62 -14.65 15.96
N LEU A 18 -11.30 -14.77 15.87
CA LEU A 18 -10.64 -15.91 15.20
C LEU A 18 -10.98 -17.25 15.88
N LEU A 19 -11.09 -17.24 17.21
CA LEU A 19 -11.29 -18.42 18.03
C LEU A 19 -12.59 -18.31 18.84
N PRO A 20 -13.27 -19.45 19.10
CA PRO A 20 -14.42 -19.48 20.00
C PRO A 20 -14.04 -18.97 21.39
N GLN A 21 -14.98 -18.35 22.10
CA GLN A 21 -14.76 -17.91 23.47
C GLN A 21 -14.31 -19.08 24.36
N LYS A 22 -13.29 -18.82 25.19
CA LYS A 22 -12.65 -19.81 26.06
C LYS A 22 -12.37 -19.18 27.42
N ASN A 23 -12.34 -19.99 28.48
CA ASN A 23 -11.95 -19.50 29.81
C ASN A 23 -10.48 -19.03 29.79
N ILE A 24 -10.22 -17.90 30.47
CA ILE A 24 -8.90 -17.27 30.56
C ILE A 24 -7.85 -18.17 31.20
N ASP A 25 -8.23 -19.10 32.08
CA ASP A 25 -7.28 -19.93 32.85
C ASP A 25 -6.30 -20.75 31.98
N GLN A 26 -6.66 -21.03 30.73
CA GLN A 26 -5.87 -21.85 29.79
C GLN A 26 -4.97 -21.04 28.85
N TRP A 27 -4.90 -19.71 29.02
CA TRP A 27 -4.22 -18.84 28.07
C TRP A 27 -2.71 -19.11 27.96
N GLU A 28 -2.04 -19.53 29.04
CA GLU A 28 -0.59 -19.78 29.05
C GLU A 28 -0.18 -20.97 28.18
N GLU A 29 -1.08 -21.96 28.02
CA GLU A 29 -0.87 -23.08 27.10
C GLU A 29 -1.08 -22.63 25.65
N ASP A 30 -2.16 -21.88 25.40
CA ASP A 30 -2.54 -21.43 24.06
C ASP A 30 -1.50 -20.51 23.42
N ILE A 31 -0.83 -19.65 24.20
CA ILE A 31 0.19 -18.73 23.65
C ILE A 31 1.41 -19.44 23.08
N ASN A 32 1.63 -20.70 23.47
CA ASN A 32 2.74 -21.52 22.98
C ASN A 32 2.39 -22.29 21.71
N THR A 33 1.13 -22.32 21.31
CA THR A 33 0.70 -23.00 20.08
C THR A 33 1.22 -22.29 18.84
N GLU A 34 1.52 -23.06 17.80
CA GLU A 34 1.93 -22.52 16.50
C GLU A 34 0.87 -21.57 15.92
N SER A 35 -0.41 -21.91 16.05
CA SER A 35 -1.51 -21.07 15.56
C SER A 35 -1.53 -19.68 16.22
N PHE A 36 -1.31 -19.60 17.54
CA PHE A 36 -1.23 -18.32 18.22
C PHE A 36 0.02 -17.54 17.82
N ARG A 37 1.18 -18.21 17.75
CA ARG A 37 2.46 -17.60 17.35
C ARG A 37 2.40 -17.03 15.93
N ASN A 38 1.80 -17.74 14.98
CA ASN A 38 1.54 -17.24 13.62
C ASN A 38 0.62 -16.02 13.63
N THR A 39 -0.37 -15.99 14.53
CA THR A 39 -1.24 -14.82 14.70
C THR A 39 -0.46 -13.60 15.21
N ILE A 40 0.45 -13.78 16.15
CA ILE A 40 1.33 -12.69 16.64
C ILE A 40 2.27 -12.22 15.54
N TYR A 41 2.93 -13.14 14.83
CA TYR A 41 3.82 -12.82 13.72
C TYR A 41 3.15 -11.90 12.69
N LEU A 42 1.92 -12.22 12.27
CA LEU A 42 1.17 -11.43 11.29
C LEU A 42 0.58 -10.14 11.85
N SER A 43 0.31 -10.08 13.16
CA SER A 43 -0.36 -8.92 13.78
C SER A 43 0.62 -7.90 14.37
N SER A 44 1.80 -8.34 14.81
CA SER A 44 2.81 -7.53 15.47
C SER A 44 4.18 -8.19 15.39
N PRO A 45 4.95 -7.92 14.31
CA PRO A 45 6.32 -8.42 14.16
C PRO A 45 7.22 -8.09 15.36
N ASP A 46 7.16 -6.86 15.87
CA ASP A 46 7.93 -6.45 17.05
C ASP A 46 7.64 -7.32 18.28
N LEU A 47 6.36 -7.63 18.55
CA LEU A 47 5.98 -8.49 19.66
C LEU A 47 6.43 -9.93 19.42
N TYR A 48 6.38 -10.40 18.17
CA TYR A 48 6.88 -11.71 17.80
C TYR A 48 8.40 -11.83 18.04
N GLU A 49 9.19 -10.83 17.66
CA GLU A 49 10.63 -10.82 17.98
C GLU A 49 10.90 -10.82 19.49
N GLN A 50 10.11 -10.05 20.25
CA GLN A 50 10.22 -10.07 21.71
C GLN A 50 9.80 -11.43 22.31
N LEU A 51 8.83 -12.12 21.70
CA LEU A 51 8.44 -13.48 22.07
C LEU A 51 9.60 -14.46 21.87
N ILE A 52 10.32 -14.39 20.73
CA ILE A 52 11.51 -15.21 20.49
C ILE A 52 12.60 -14.93 21.53
N ASN A 53 12.88 -13.65 21.81
CA ASN A 53 13.85 -13.27 22.85
C ASN A 53 13.46 -13.78 24.24
N TRP A 54 12.15 -13.85 24.53
CA TRP A 54 11.64 -14.40 25.79
C TRP A 54 11.88 -15.91 25.87
N ASP A 55 11.59 -16.67 24.81
CA ASP A 55 11.84 -18.12 24.74
C ASP A 55 13.33 -18.45 24.93
N GLU A 56 14.21 -17.65 24.34
CA GLU A 56 15.67 -17.77 24.46
C GLU A 56 16.20 -17.26 25.81
N LYS A 57 15.33 -16.82 26.73
CA LYS A 57 15.68 -16.27 28.05
C LYS A 57 16.65 -15.08 27.98
N LYS A 58 16.60 -14.30 26.90
CA LYS A 58 17.45 -13.11 26.68
C LYS A 58 16.93 -11.83 27.33
N LEU A 59 15.81 -11.91 28.06
CA LEU A 59 15.10 -10.74 28.59
C LEU A 59 15.21 -10.61 30.10
N SER A 60 15.21 -9.37 30.58
CA SER A 60 15.04 -9.08 32.00
C SER A 60 13.64 -9.47 32.46
N LYS A 61 13.48 -9.72 33.78
CA LYS A 61 12.19 -10.06 34.39
C LYS A 61 11.10 -9.03 34.06
N GLU A 62 11.42 -7.73 34.14
CA GLU A 62 10.49 -6.65 33.82
C GLU A 62 10.01 -6.70 32.35
N LYS A 63 10.93 -6.97 31.40
CA LYS A 63 10.58 -7.12 29.98
C LYS A 63 9.72 -8.36 29.74
N ALA A 64 10.05 -9.48 30.39
CA ALA A 64 9.26 -10.71 30.31
C ALA A 64 7.82 -10.49 30.83
N ASP A 65 7.64 -9.79 31.95
CA ASP A 65 6.31 -9.46 32.49
C ASP A 65 5.49 -8.56 31.54
N LYS A 66 6.16 -7.60 30.87
CA LYS A 66 5.53 -6.75 29.84
C LYS A 66 5.06 -7.57 28.64
N ILE A 67 5.89 -8.50 28.17
CA ILE A 67 5.55 -9.39 27.05
C ILE A 67 4.40 -10.31 27.43
N LYS A 68 4.44 -10.93 28.62
CA LYS A 68 3.37 -11.77 29.14
C LYS A 68 2.02 -11.05 29.13
N LYS A 69 1.99 -9.78 29.58
CA LYS A 69 0.79 -8.92 29.51
C LYS A 69 0.35 -8.64 28.07
N SER A 70 1.28 -8.40 27.15
CA SER A 70 0.97 -8.16 25.74
C SER A 70 0.40 -9.42 25.08
N LEU A 71 0.98 -10.59 25.32
CA LEU A 71 0.48 -11.87 24.80
C LEU A 71 -0.92 -12.18 25.33
N LEU A 72 -1.19 -11.95 26.61
CA LEU A 72 -2.54 -12.09 27.17
C LEU A 72 -3.54 -11.15 26.47
N LYS A 73 -3.16 -9.91 26.17
CA LYS A 73 -4.04 -8.98 25.42
C LYS A 73 -4.35 -9.49 24.01
N TYR A 74 -3.38 -10.09 23.33
CA TYR A 74 -3.61 -10.70 22.01
C TYR A 74 -4.44 -11.97 22.11
N TRP A 75 -4.25 -12.81 23.13
CA TRP A 75 -5.10 -13.96 23.40
C TRP A 75 -6.56 -13.53 23.66
N LEU A 76 -6.77 -12.52 24.52
CA LEU A 76 -8.10 -11.94 24.71
C LEU A 76 -8.67 -11.38 23.39
N ARG A 77 -7.83 -10.84 22.52
CA ARG A 77 -8.25 -10.35 21.21
C ARG A 77 -8.76 -11.47 20.31
N THR A 78 -8.04 -12.59 20.21
CA THR A 78 -8.40 -13.71 19.33
C THR A 78 -9.68 -14.43 19.76
N HIS A 79 -10.06 -14.34 21.04
CA HIS A 79 -11.26 -15.00 21.59
C HIS A 79 -12.48 -14.07 21.76
N PHE A 80 -12.28 -12.77 21.99
CA PHE A 80 -13.37 -11.88 22.41
C PHE A 80 -13.59 -10.66 21.51
N ARG A 81 -12.60 -10.25 20.69
CA ARG A 81 -12.69 -9.00 19.92
C ARG A 81 -12.98 -9.28 18.45
N THR A 82 -14.08 -8.72 17.96
CA THR A 82 -14.54 -8.86 16.57
C THR A 82 -13.94 -7.84 15.60
N ILE A 83 -13.00 -6.99 16.03
CA ILE A 83 -12.37 -6.00 15.14
C ILE A 83 -11.19 -6.67 14.42
N PRO A 84 -11.19 -6.80 13.08
CA PRO A 84 -10.06 -7.36 12.33
C PRO A 84 -8.79 -6.55 12.56
N PHE A 85 -7.69 -7.25 12.83
CA PHE A 85 -6.33 -6.71 12.95
C PHE A 85 -5.38 -7.90 12.82
N GLY A 86 -4.52 -7.90 11.80
CA GLY A 86 -3.85 -9.13 11.37
C GLY A 86 -4.87 -10.25 11.20
N THR A 87 -4.61 -11.41 11.78
CA THR A 87 -5.49 -12.59 11.73
C THR A 87 -6.36 -12.79 12.98
N ASN A 88 -6.46 -11.81 13.88
CA ASN A 88 -7.17 -11.98 15.17
C ASN A 88 -8.71 -12.09 15.07
N ALA A 89 -9.30 -11.69 13.94
CA ALA A 89 -10.74 -11.73 13.69
C ALA A 89 -11.01 -11.79 12.19
N GLY A 90 -12.16 -12.36 11.81
CA GLY A 90 -12.61 -12.54 10.44
C GLY A 90 -13.78 -11.65 10.06
N ILE A 91 -14.04 -11.58 8.75
CA ILE A 91 -15.25 -10.98 8.18
C ILE A 91 -15.93 -12.04 7.31
N SER A 92 -17.21 -12.26 7.54
CA SER A 92 -18.06 -13.11 6.71
C SER A 92 -19.22 -12.29 6.16
N MET A 93 -19.76 -12.69 5.02
CA MET A 93 -20.99 -12.12 4.47
C MET A 93 -22.16 -13.03 4.82
N GLY A 94 -23.27 -12.45 5.26
CA GLY A 94 -24.52 -13.18 5.49
C GLY A 94 -25.68 -12.54 4.74
N GLU A 95 -26.77 -13.29 4.62
CA GLU A 95 -27.97 -12.90 3.89
C GLU A 95 -29.18 -12.90 4.82
N TRP A 96 -30.18 -12.08 4.50
CA TRP A 96 -31.43 -12.05 5.27
C TRP A 96 -32.32 -13.25 4.91
N SER A 97 -32.88 -13.90 5.92
CA SER A 97 -33.80 -15.03 5.77
C SER A 97 -34.91 -14.96 6.82
N ASP A 98 -35.97 -15.76 6.64
CA ASP A 98 -37.09 -15.87 7.59
C ASP A 98 -36.69 -16.56 8.90
N SER A 99 -35.53 -17.24 8.91
CA SER A 99 -34.97 -17.91 10.08
C SER A 99 -33.48 -17.63 10.24
N THR A 100 -33.03 -17.52 11.50
CA THR A 100 -31.61 -17.34 11.82
C THR A 100 -30.86 -18.67 11.74
N HIS A 101 -29.90 -18.76 10.83
CA HIS A 101 -28.97 -19.88 10.74
C HIS A 101 -27.54 -19.34 10.55
N ILE A 102 -26.68 -19.56 11.55
CA ILE A 102 -25.29 -19.07 11.52
C ILE A 102 -24.38 -20.27 11.73
N THR A 103 -23.54 -20.55 10.74
CA THR A 103 -22.47 -21.54 10.83
C THR A 103 -21.19 -20.91 10.33
N LEU A 104 -20.14 -20.99 11.13
CA LEU A 104 -18.81 -20.52 10.77
C LEU A 104 -17.97 -21.75 10.43
N ASN A 105 -17.61 -21.92 9.16
CA ASN A 105 -16.72 -22.99 8.75
C ASN A 105 -15.29 -22.47 8.62
N LYS A 106 -14.47 -22.75 9.63
CA LYS A 106 -13.07 -22.31 9.68
C LYS A 106 -12.22 -22.88 8.53
N GLU A 107 -12.60 -24.02 7.95
CA GLU A 107 -11.89 -24.59 6.80
C GLU A 107 -12.02 -23.75 5.53
N GLN A 108 -12.99 -22.83 5.49
CA GLN A 108 -13.20 -21.90 4.37
C GLN A 108 -12.52 -20.54 4.59
N ASP A 109 -11.89 -20.32 5.74
CA ASP A 109 -11.21 -19.05 6.02
C ASP A 109 -10.05 -18.84 5.06
N THR A 110 -10.04 -17.70 4.38
CA THR A 110 -8.97 -17.29 3.47
C THR A 110 -8.24 -16.08 4.05
N ILE A 111 -6.91 -16.18 4.13
CA ILE A 111 -6.06 -15.05 4.53
C ILE A 111 -5.71 -14.26 3.27
N TYR A 112 -6.12 -13.00 3.24
CA TYR A 112 -5.73 -12.06 2.19
C TYR A 112 -4.59 -11.17 2.70
N ALA A 113 -3.37 -11.43 2.24
CA ALA A 113 -2.21 -10.60 2.51
C ALA A 113 -1.97 -9.62 1.34
N ARG A 114 -1.57 -8.40 1.68
CA ARG A 114 -1.13 -7.39 0.72
C ARG A 114 0.18 -6.77 1.22
N LEU A 115 1.01 -6.32 0.30
CA LEU A 115 2.18 -5.52 0.66
C LEU A 115 1.74 -4.23 1.34
N ASP A 116 2.57 -3.78 2.27
CA ASP A 116 2.38 -2.48 2.90
C ASP A 116 2.46 -1.36 1.84
N MET A 117 1.62 -0.33 1.98
CA MET A 117 1.57 0.74 1.00
C MET A 117 2.83 1.62 1.01
N GLN A 118 3.50 1.76 2.16
CA GLN A 118 4.80 2.43 2.22
C GLN A 118 5.84 1.60 1.45
N LEU A 119 5.88 0.28 1.67
CA LEU A 119 6.79 -0.60 0.93
C LEU A 119 6.55 -0.53 -0.59
N LEU A 120 5.29 -0.56 -1.04
CA LEU A 120 4.95 -0.41 -2.46
C LEU A 120 5.39 0.96 -3.02
N HIS A 121 5.23 2.03 -2.23
CA HIS A 121 5.72 3.34 -2.59
C HIS A 121 7.24 3.36 -2.74
N ASP A 122 7.97 2.81 -1.77
CA ASP A 122 9.44 2.79 -1.76
C ASP A 122 9.99 1.97 -2.94
N ILE A 123 9.38 0.81 -3.24
CA ILE A 123 9.72 0.01 -4.44
C ILE A 123 9.51 0.85 -5.70
N THR A 124 8.39 1.57 -5.81
CA THR A 124 8.09 2.38 -6.98
C THR A 124 9.10 3.51 -7.16
N VAL A 125 9.42 4.23 -6.07
CA VAL A 125 10.43 5.29 -6.08
C VAL A 125 11.77 4.73 -6.53
N LYS A 126 12.18 3.58 -5.98
CA LYS A 126 13.45 2.93 -6.34
C LYS A 126 13.50 2.50 -7.81
N LEU A 127 12.40 1.98 -8.35
CA LEU A 127 12.30 1.63 -9.77
C LEU A 127 12.39 2.89 -10.65
N GLU A 128 11.75 3.98 -10.24
CA GLU A 128 11.79 5.26 -10.97
C GLU A 128 13.16 5.95 -10.93
N GLU A 129 14.07 5.59 -10.03
CA GLU A 129 15.46 6.08 -10.09
C GLU A 129 16.19 5.56 -11.34
N ASN A 130 15.81 4.40 -11.87
CA ASN A 130 16.40 3.84 -13.07
C ASN A 130 15.76 4.46 -14.33
N MET A 131 16.56 5.16 -15.11
CA MET A 131 16.10 5.85 -16.33
C MET A 131 15.53 4.89 -17.38
N GLN A 132 15.99 3.64 -17.44
CA GLN A 132 15.45 2.64 -18.37
C GLN A 132 14.02 2.25 -18.00
N VAL A 133 13.69 2.23 -16.70
CA VAL A 133 12.31 2.06 -16.24
C VAL A 133 11.46 3.25 -16.66
N ARG A 134 11.92 4.49 -16.44
CA ARG A 134 11.16 5.69 -16.87
C ARG A 134 10.83 5.67 -18.36
N LYS A 135 11.78 5.27 -19.21
CA LYS A 135 11.59 5.19 -20.68
C LYS A 135 10.44 4.25 -21.08
N VAL A 136 10.22 3.17 -20.34
CA VAL A 136 9.16 2.21 -20.64
C VAL A 136 7.86 2.51 -19.88
N CYS A 137 7.84 3.44 -18.94
CA CYS A 137 6.63 3.85 -18.22
C CYS A 137 5.75 4.82 -19.03
N LYS A 138 4.45 4.78 -18.75
CA LYS A 138 3.54 5.90 -19.00
C LYS A 138 3.53 6.84 -17.80
N PHE A 139 3.38 8.13 -18.07
CA PHE A 139 3.22 9.18 -17.08
C PHE A 139 1.92 9.92 -17.27
N TYR A 140 1.31 10.26 -16.14
CA TYR A 140 0.03 10.95 -16.03
C TYR A 140 0.23 12.27 -15.33
N THR A 141 -0.63 13.24 -15.62
CA THR A 141 -0.75 14.42 -14.75
C THR A 141 -1.18 13.98 -13.36
N ASN A 142 -0.49 14.46 -12.32
CA ASN A 142 -0.88 14.21 -10.94
C ASN A 142 -2.33 14.67 -10.74
N ASN A 143 -3.19 13.73 -10.32
CA ASN A 143 -4.63 13.95 -10.20
C ASN A 143 -5.03 14.93 -9.08
N THR A 144 -4.06 15.35 -8.26
CA THR A 144 -4.25 16.40 -7.25
C THR A 144 -3.92 17.80 -7.78
N ILE A 145 -3.41 17.93 -9.02
CA ILE A 145 -3.14 19.22 -9.64
C ILE A 145 -4.45 19.99 -9.83
N TYR A 146 -4.48 21.21 -9.32
CA TYR A 146 -5.51 22.19 -9.62
C TYR A 146 -4.90 23.55 -9.95
N SER A 147 -5.68 24.34 -10.67
CA SER A 147 -5.27 25.63 -11.21
C SER A 147 -5.72 26.77 -10.31
N THR A 148 -4.82 27.71 -10.03
CA THR A 148 -5.13 29.04 -9.46
C THR A 148 -4.73 30.12 -10.49
N LYS A 149 -4.90 31.43 -10.22
CA LYS A 149 -4.69 32.49 -11.23
C LYS A 149 -3.40 32.31 -12.05
N ASN A 150 -2.25 32.33 -11.39
CA ASN A 150 -0.94 32.22 -12.05
C ASN A 150 -0.19 30.93 -11.75
N LYS A 151 -0.71 30.07 -10.86
CA LYS A 151 0.01 28.91 -10.34
C LYS A 151 -0.77 27.61 -10.48
N TYR A 152 -0.06 26.50 -10.61
CA TYR A 152 -0.56 25.19 -10.25
C TYR A 152 -0.28 24.91 -8.78
N ARG A 153 -1.17 24.13 -8.17
CA ARG A 153 -0.99 23.55 -6.84
C ARG A 153 -1.30 22.07 -6.90
N TYR A 154 -0.53 21.27 -6.17
CA TYR A 154 -0.68 19.81 -6.13
C TYR A 154 -0.13 19.26 -4.83
N ILE A 155 -0.42 18.00 -4.56
CA ILE A 155 0.07 17.27 -3.40
C ILE A 155 1.30 16.47 -3.82
N GLU A 156 2.41 16.69 -3.10
CA GLU A 156 3.64 15.92 -3.24
C GLU A 156 3.87 15.05 -2.00
N PRO A 157 4.11 13.73 -2.16
CA PRO A 157 4.54 12.87 -1.07
C PRO A 157 5.99 13.15 -0.70
N THR A 158 6.27 13.35 0.59
CA THR A 158 7.63 13.50 1.14
C THR A 158 7.88 12.48 2.23
N ILE A 159 9.10 11.93 2.28
CA ILE A 159 9.53 11.00 3.33
C ILE A 159 10.19 11.82 4.45
N LYS A 160 9.64 11.77 5.67
CA LYS A 160 10.25 12.37 6.87
C LYS A 160 10.11 11.43 8.07
N ASP A 161 11.22 11.09 8.73
CA ASP A 161 11.38 10.55 10.10
C ASP A 161 10.43 9.45 10.63
N SER A 162 9.55 8.84 9.82
CA SER A 162 8.67 7.71 10.21
C SER A 162 7.55 7.36 9.21
N GLY A 163 7.42 8.07 8.08
CA GLY A 163 6.46 7.67 7.04
C GLY A 163 6.17 8.75 6.00
N LEU A 164 5.26 8.41 5.09
CA LEU A 164 4.80 9.29 4.02
C LEU A 164 4.01 10.50 4.57
N LYS A 165 4.51 11.71 4.31
CA LYS A 165 3.78 12.96 4.51
C LYS A 165 3.38 13.53 3.16
N TYR A 166 2.36 14.38 3.17
CA TYR A 166 1.81 15.00 1.97
C TYR A 166 1.82 16.51 2.15
N GLU A 167 2.49 17.21 1.25
CA GLU A 167 2.63 18.66 1.28
C GLU A 167 1.99 19.28 0.03
N ILE A 168 1.36 20.45 0.17
CA ILE A 168 0.83 21.19 -0.97
C ILE A 168 1.93 22.07 -1.54
N ILE A 169 2.33 21.76 -2.77
CA ILE A 169 3.38 22.46 -3.51
C ILE A 169 2.73 23.37 -4.54
N SER A 170 3.45 24.42 -4.94
CA SER A 170 2.98 25.36 -5.94
C SER A 170 4.07 25.72 -6.92
N THR A 171 3.73 25.73 -8.20
CA THR A 171 4.61 26.13 -9.30
C THR A 171 3.93 27.15 -10.22
N GLU A 172 4.71 28.03 -10.83
CA GLU A 172 4.19 29.03 -11.77
C GLU A 172 3.73 28.36 -13.08
N LYS A 173 2.65 28.88 -13.66
CA LYS A 173 2.19 28.43 -14.97
C LYS A 173 3.12 28.95 -16.05
N ASN A 174 3.39 28.09 -17.03
CA ASN A 174 4.01 28.50 -18.28
C ASN A 174 3.38 27.70 -19.44
N LYS A 175 3.62 28.14 -20.69
CA LYS A 175 3.02 27.52 -21.88
C LYS A 175 3.41 26.04 -22.06
N TYR A 176 4.63 25.68 -21.67
CA TYR A 176 5.15 24.31 -21.79
C TYR A 176 4.47 23.39 -20.77
N LEU A 177 4.49 23.78 -19.48
CA LEU A 177 3.83 23.06 -18.40
C LEU A 177 2.33 22.85 -18.66
N ASN A 178 1.64 23.90 -19.13
CA ASN A 178 0.21 23.79 -19.49
C ASN A 178 -0.04 22.76 -20.59
N SER A 179 0.86 22.68 -21.59
CA SER A 179 0.75 21.74 -22.70
C SER A 179 0.97 20.31 -22.23
N ILE A 180 1.97 20.08 -21.38
CA ILE A 180 2.27 18.77 -20.80
C ILE A 180 1.14 18.28 -19.89
N ILE A 181 0.65 19.13 -18.97
CA ILE A 181 -0.48 18.81 -18.08
C ILE A 181 -1.74 18.43 -18.86
N LYS A 182 -2.01 19.11 -19.99
CA LYS A 182 -3.17 18.78 -20.82
C LYS A 182 -2.97 17.47 -21.58
N ALA A 183 -1.77 17.22 -22.10
CA ALA A 183 -1.48 16.03 -22.90
C ALA A 183 -1.42 14.75 -22.07
N CYS A 184 -0.96 14.83 -20.82
CA CYS A 184 -0.74 13.66 -19.97
C CYS A 184 -1.97 13.27 -19.12
N GLN A 185 -3.18 13.76 -19.43
CA GLN A 185 -4.37 13.40 -18.64
C GLN A 185 -4.70 11.90 -18.72
N ASP A 186 -4.58 11.32 -19.92
CA ASP A 186 -4.87 9.90 -20.19
C ASP A 186 -3.61 9.01 -20.20
N GLY A 187 -2.46 9.59 -19.88
CA GLY A 187 -1.17 8.91 -19.80
C GLY A 187 -0.43 8.82 -21.13
N LEU A 188 0.85 9.20 -21.12
CA LEU A 188 1.73 9.16 -22.30
C LEU A 188 3.07 8.51 -21.96
N LYS A 189 3.70 7.84 -22.95
CA LYS A 189 5.08 7.36 -22.81
C LYS A 189 6.04 8.54 -22.74
N LEU A 190 7.14 8.37 -22.00
CA LEU A 190 8.15 9.42 -21.80
C LEU A 190 8.60 10.08 -23.12
N SER A 191 8.88 9.26 -24.15
CA SER A 191 9.28 9.75 -25.48
C SER A 191 8.24 10.68 -26.11
N ALA A 192 6.97 10.31 -26.06
CA ALA A 192 5.87 11.12 -26.60
C ALA A 192 5.69 12.43 -25.82
N ILE A 193 5.98 12.45 -24.51
CA ILE A 193 5.93 13.67 -23.70
C ILE A 193 7.06 14.62 -24.10
N ILE A 194 8.27 14.10 -24.30
CA ILE A 194 9.43 14.87 -24.77
C ILE A 194 9.16 15.48 -26.15
N GLU A 195 8.57 14.71 -27.07
CA GLU A 195 8.22 15.18 -28.42
C GLU A 195 7.30 16.41 -28.43
N ILE A 196 6.45 16.59 -27.41
CA ILE A 196 5.60 17.79 -27.29
C ILE A 196 6.43 19.08 -27.22
N LEU A 197 7.59 19.02 -26.56
CA LEU A 197 8.50 20.16 -26.38
C LEU A 197 9.44 20.31 -27.57
N VAL A 198 9.93 19.19 -28.11
CA VAL A 198 10.76 19.20 -29.33
C VAL A 198 9.99 19.82 -30.51
N ASN A 199 8.69 19.53 -30.64
CA ASN A 199 7.81 20.16 -31.64
C ASN A 199 7.54 21.66 -31.39
N GLN A 200 8.05 22.22 -30.30
CA GLN A 200 8.01 23.65 -29.97
C GLN A 200 9.42 24.29 -30.02
N ASP A 201 10.32 23.68 -30.80
CA ASP A 201 11.70 24.14 -31.04
C ASP A 201 12.60 24.13 -29.78
N ILE A 202 12.30 23.29 -28.79
CA ILE A 202 13.20 23.01 -27.66
C ILE A 202 14.12 21.84 -28.02
N SER A 203 15.39 21.90 -27.59
CA SER A 203 16.31 20.78 -27.78
C SER A 203 15.79 19.51 -27.10
N TYR A 204 16.20 18.34 -27.61
CA TYR A 204 15.83 17.07 -27.00
C TYR A 204 16.39 16.95 -25.56
N GLU A 205 17.62 17.43 -25.34
CA GLU A 205 18.30 17.39 -24.04
C GLU A 205 17.56 18.24 -23.00
N ASP A 206 17.27 19.51 -23.30
CA ASP A 206 16.51 20.38 -22.41
C ASP A 206 15.10 19.84 -22.15
N SER A 207 14.47 19.25 -23.17
CA SER A 207 13.14 18.64 -23.04
C SER A 207 13.20 17.41 -22.14
N PHE A 208 14.21 16.56 -22.31
CA PHE A 208 14.41 15.36 -21.50
C PHE A 208 14.64 15.72 -20.03
N ASP A 209 15.52 16.68 -19.74
CA ASP A 209 15.80 17.13 -18.38
C ASP A 209 14.57 17.76 -17.73
N TYR A 210 13.87 18.64 -18.45
CA TYR A 210 12.66 19.28 -17.93
C TYR A 210 11.55 18.27 -17.62
N ILE A 211 11.30 17.29 -18.50
CA ILE A 211 10.28 16.27 -18.22
C ILE A 211 10.66 15.40 -17.03
N ASN A 212 11.95 15.08 -16.85
CA ASN A 212 12.41 14.37 -15.66
C ASN A 212 12.23 15.21 -14.37
N GLU A 213 12.47 16.52 -14.41
CA GLU A 213 12.17 17.43 -13.29
C GLU A 213 10.66 17.43 -12.94
N LEU A 214 9.78 17.39 -13.95
CA LEU A 214 8.33 17.27 -13.72
C LEU A 214 7.93 15.93 -13.09
N ILE A 215 8.67 14.85 -13.38
CA ILE A 215 8.47 13.53 -12.77
C ILE A 215 8.98 13.52 -11.32
N ASP A 216 10.16 14.10 -11.08
CA ASP A 216 10.78 14.16 -9.75
C ASP A 216 9.95 15.00 -8.79
N SER A 217 9.45 16.15 -9.26
CA SER A 217 8.53 17.02 -8.52
C SER A 217 7.09 16.50 -8.45
N LYS A 218 6.81 15.29 -8.95
CA LYS A 218 5.49 14.64 -8.92
C LYS A 218 4.37 15.49 -9.56
N ILE A 219 4.71 16.39 -10.48
CA ILE A 219 3.73 17.00 -11.39
C ILE A 219 3.24 15.93 -12.38
N LEU A 220 4.16 15.11 -12.86
CA LEU A 220 3.90 13.88 -13.58
C LEU A 220 4.12 12.69 -12.64
N VAL A 221 3.18 11.75 -12.67
CA VAL A 221 3.22 10.51 -11.87
C VAL A 221 3.20 9.31 -12.80
N SER A 222 4.02 8.30 -12.52
CA SER A 222 4.08 7.12 -13.38
C SER A 222 2.83 6.23 -13.24
N GLU A 223 2.64 5.34 -14.20
CA GLU A 223 1.66 4.24 -14.08
C GLU A 223 1.92 3.30 -12.89
N LEU A 224 3.16 3.31 -12.37
CA LEU A 224 3.60 2.55 -11.19
C LEU A 224 3.25 3.25 -9.88
N SER A 225 2.76 4.49 -9.88
CA SER A 225 2.43 5.19 -8.63
C SER A 225 1.29 4.49 -7.87
N PRO A 226 1.36 4.39 -6.52
CA PRO A 226 0.36 3.68 -5.70
C PRO A 226 -1.08 4.11 -5.93
N LYS A 227 -1.95 3.12 -6.21
CA LYS A 227 -3.40 3.32 -6.43
C LYS A 227 -4.20 2.76 -5.26
N VAL A 228 -4.67 3.64 -4.37
CA VAL A 228 -5.36 3.25 -3.11
C VAL A 228 -6.66 2.48 -3.34
N THR A 229 -7.36 2.76 -4.45
CA THR A 229 -8.66 2.14 -4.78
C THR A 229 -8.52 0.91 -5.68
N ASP A 230 -7.33 0.64 -6.22
CA ASP A 230 -7.11 -0.47 -7.14
C ASP A 230 -6.68 -1.72 -6.38
N LYS A 231 -7.60 -2.69 -6.30
CA LYS A 231 -7.36 -3.98 -5.64
C LYS A 231 -6.31 -4.84 -6.35
N ASN A 232 -6.00 -4.55 -7.62
CA ASN A 232 -5.07 -5.32 -8.43
C ASN A 232 -3.70 -4.64 -8.56
N PHE A 233 -3.49 -3.50 -7.92
CA PHE A 233 -2.28 -2.70 -8.09
C PHE A 233 -0.99 -3.48 -7.78
N GLN A 234 -0.97 -4.28 -6.71
CA GLN A 234 0.19 -5.13 -6.42
C GLN A 234 0.48 -6.15 -7.55
N ASN A 235 -0.56 -6.77 -8.11
CA ASN A 235 -0.39 -7.68 -9.23
C ASN A 235 0.05 -6.93 -10.50
N PHE A 236 -0.43 -5.71 -10.71
CA PHE A 236 0.04 -4.85 -11.80
C PHE A 236 1.55 -4.58 -11.71
N ILE A 237 2.06 -4.19 -10.54
CA ILE A 237 3.51 -4.00 -10.32
C ILE A 237 4.28 -5.29 -10.59
N TYR A 238 3.77 -6.44 -10.11
CA TYR A 238 4.39 -7.74 -10.38
C TYR A 238 4.46 -8.07 -11.87
N GLN A 239 3.37 -7.88 -12.62
CA GLN A 239 3.38 -8.12 -14.07
C GLN A 239 4.30 -7.14 -14.80
N PHE A 240 4.30 -5.86 -14.41
CA PHE A 240 5.20 -4.86 -14.98
C PHE A 240 6.65 -5.27 -14.83
N LEU A 241 7.07 -5.68 -13.63
CA LEU A 241 8.43 -6.14 -13.37
C LEU A 241 8.78 -7.40 -14.16
N LYS A 242 7.85 -8.35 -14.28
CA LYS A 242 8.04 -9.59 -15.04
C LYS A 242 8.22 -9.35 -16.55
N GLU A 243 7.59 -8.32 -17.09
CA GLU A 243 7.67 -7.94 -18.51
C GLU A 243 8.80 -6.94 -18.80
N LEU A 244 9.38 -6.35 -17.76
CA LEU A 244 10.44 -5.36 -17.86
C LEU A 244 11.68 -5.98 -18.50
N LYS A 245 12.07 -5.47 -19.67
CA LYS A 245 13.30 -5.85 -20.37
C LYS A 245 14.23 -4.65 -20.39
N ILE A 246 15.21 -4.64 -19.50
CA ILE A 246 16.27 -3.64 -19.50
C ILE A 246 17.46 -4.20 -20.29
N PRO A 247 17.95 -3.51 -21.33
CA PRO A 247 19.21 -3.88 -21.98
C PRO A 247 20.35 -3.85 -20.96
N ALA A 248 21.16 -4.91 -20.94
CA ALA A 248 22.35 -4.95 -20.07
C ALA A 248 23.43 -4.02 -20.65
N ASP A 249 23.52 -2.80 -20.10
CA ASP A 249 24.62 -1.87 -20.37
C ASP A 249 25.67 -1.96 -19.23
N GLU A 250 26.91 -1.51 -19.47
CA GLU A 250 28.02 -1.66 -18.50
C GLU A 250 27.72 -1.05 -17.10
N GLU A 251 26.83 -0.06 -17.02
CA GLU A 251 26.40 0.58 -15.76
C GLU A 251 25.29 -0.18 -15.01
N ASN A 252 24.55 -1.09 -15.65
CA ASN A 252 23.35 -1.74 -15.09
C ASN A 252 23.47 -3.27 -14.94
N LYS A 253 24.69 -3.82 -15.01
CA LYS A 253 24.90 -5.28 -14.93
C LYS A 253 24.40 -5.90 -13.62
N GLU A 254 24.57 -5.23 -12.49
CA GLU A 254 24.09 -5.74 -11.18
C GLU A 254 22.55 -5.64 -11.06
N ASP A 255 21.95 -4.57 -11.58
CA ASP A 255 20.49 -4.37 -11.57
C ASP A 255 19.74 -5.34 -12.51
N ALA A 256 20.36 -5.71 -13.63
CA ALA A 256 19.81 -6.68 -14.57
C ALA A 256 19.81 -8.13 -14.03
N GLU A 257 20.61 -8.44 -12.99
CA GLU A 257 20.61 -9.75 -12.32
C GLU A 257 19.53 -9.88 -11.23
N LEU A 258 18.95 -8.75 -10.79
CA LEU A 258 17.93 -8.69 -9.72
C LEU A 258 16.47 -8.72 -10.22
N ILE A 259 16.26 -8.55 -11.54
CA ILE A 259 14.94 -8.58 -12.21
C ILE A 259 14.75 -9.95 -12.87
#